data_AF-A0AAN8TAP5-F1
#
_entry.id   AF-A0AAN8TAP5-F1
#
_cell.length_a   1.000
_cell.length_b   1.000
_cell.length_c   1.000
_cell.angle_alpha   90.00
_cell.angle_beta   90.00
_cell.angle_gamma   90.00
#
_symmetry.space_group_name_H-M   'P 1'
#
loop_
_entity.id
_entity.type
_entity.pdbx_description
1 polymer ?
#
loop_
_entity_poly.entity_id
_entity_poly.type
_entity_poly.pdbx_seq_one_letter_code
_entity_poly.pdbx_strand_id
1 'polypeptide(L)'
;MSSNFSYKYRFDNHNTKHIKAKFSKKMALPNNIGDETNEVLAAQAHILNHVLNYVISMSLKCAIQLEIPDIIYSHGRAMTLSDLLNALPINKSKGHDCIYRLMRILIHADFFIQGEEGYLLAPTSRLLLKNESLSLAPFVQAQLDPILMDPWHSLSEWFTNGDSTPFATTHGKPLFEYAGDDPRVNRLLNEAMGSDARLIISVLIKNGKGVFEGLKSLVDVGGGTGTVAKAISNAFPELKCSVFDLPHVIEGLEGGNNLSYIGGDMFKSIPFAHAILLKWILHD
;
A
#
# COMPACT_ATOMS: atom_id res chain seq x y z
N MET A 1 -32.18 12.29 30.36
CA MET A 1 -31.99 12.61 28.93
C MET A 1 -30.53 12.32 28.59
N SER A 2 -30.35 11.25 27.83
CA SER A 2 -29.09 10.57 27.51
C SER A 2 -28.57 10.99 26.14
N SER A 3 -27.25 11.13 25.99
CA SER A 3 -26.54 10.70 24.78
C SER A 3 -25.03 10.64 25.01
N ASN A 4 -24.53 9.43 25.23
CA ASN A 4 -23.12 9.05 25.07
C ASN A 4 -22.86 8.76 23.58
N PHE A 5 -21.83 9.36 22.99
CA PHE A 5 -21.30 8.96 21.68
C PHE A 5 -20.10 8.05 21.90
N SER A 6 -20.25 6.77 21.54
CA SER A 6 -19.17 5.77 21.49
C SER A 6 -18.91 5.44 20.02
N TYR A 7 -17.74 5.81 19.50
CA TYR A 7 -17.28 5.36 18.19
C TYR A 7 -16.75 3.92 18.31
N LYS A 8 -17.43 2.97 17.67
CA LYS A 8 -17.02 1.57 17.55
C LYS A 8 -16.74 1.31 16.07
N TYR A 9 -15.48 1.25 15.67
CA TYR A 9 -15.10 0.79 14.34
C TYR A 9 -15.42 -0.70 14.23
N ARG A 10 -16.49 -1.01 13.50
CA ARG A 10 -16.81 -2.36 13.02
C ARG A 10 -16.38 -2.38 11.55
N PHE A 11 -15.47 -3.28 11.20
CA PHE A 11 -15.25 -3.65 9.80
C PHE A 11 -16.50 -4.38 9.32
N ASP A 12 -17.52 -3.63 8.91
CA ASP A 12 -18.69 -4.20 8.25
C ASP A 12 -18.38 -4.37 6.76
N ASN A 13 -18.35 -5.64 6.36
CA ASN A 13 -18.35 -6.17 4.99
C ASN A 13 -19.60 -5.67 4.20
N HIS A 14 -19.68 -4.37 3.93
CA HIS A 14 -20.87 -3.77 3.33
C HIS A 14 -20.96 -3.91 1.80
N ASN A 15 -19.86 -4.27 1.12
CA ASN A 15 -19.88 -4.43 -0.35
C ASN A 15 -20.41 -5.80 -0.83
N THR A 16 -20.42 -6.83 0.02
CA THR A 16 -21.01 -8.15 -0.33
C THR A 16 -22.52 -8.20 -0.08
N LYS A 17 -23.08 -7.32 0.76
CA LYS A 17 -24.53 -7.27 1.02
C LYS A 17 -25.33 -6.62 -0.11
N HIS A 18 -24.78 -5.62 -0.80
CA HIS A 18 -25.51 -4.97 -1.91
C HIS A 18 -25.63 -5.86 -3.15
N ILE A 19 -24.66 -6.76 -3.38
CA ILE A 19 -24.72 -7.75 -4.45
C ILE A 19 -25.76 -8.84 -4.13
N LYS A 20 -25.83 -9.32 -2.87
CA LYS A 20 -26.85 -10.29 -2.45
C LYS A 20 -28.28 -9.72 -2.46
N ALA A 21 -28.46 -8.45 -2.12
CA ALA A 21 -29.80 -7.87 -1.95
C ALA A 21 -30.51 -7.50 -3.27
N LYS A 22 -29.77 -7.24 -4.36
CA LYS A 22 -30.40 -6.88 -5.66
C LYS A 22 -30.91 -8.07 -6.46
N PHE A 23 -30.40 -9.28 -6.21
CA PHE A 23 -30.78 -10.49 -6.95
C PHE A 23 -31.94 -11.30 -6.32
N SER A 24 -32.28 -11.06 -5.05
CA SER A 24 -33.23 -11.93 -4.31
C SER A 24 -34.73 -11.61 -4.49
N LYS A 25 -35.13 -10.57 -5.26
CA LYS A 25 -36.53 -10.10 -5.23
C LYS A 25 -37.33 -10.07 -6.54
N LYS A 26 -36.84 -10.65 -7.64
CA LYS A 26 -37.67 -10.85 -8.84
C LYS A 26 -37.35 -12.17 -9.54
N MET A 27 -38.06 -13.22 -9.15
CA MET A 27 -38.63 -14.30 -9.97
C MET A 27 -38.77 -15.55 -9.11
N ALA A 28 -39.95 -15.71 -8.50
CA ALA A 28 -40.38 -17.03 -8.06
C ALA A 28 -40.79 -17.82 -9.32
N LEU A 29 -40.05 -18.89 -9.62
CA LEU A 29 -40.46 -19.95 -10.56
C LEU A 29 -40.30 -21.31 -9.86
N PRO A 30 -41.13 -22.31 -10.21
CA PRO A 30 -41.22 -23.55 -9.45
C PRO A 30 -40.10 -24.55 -9.83
N ASN A 31 -39.52 -25.15 -8.78
CA ASN A 31 -38.84 -26.45 -8.69
C ASN A 31 -37.46 -26.67 -9.38
N ASN A 32 -36.42 -26.57 -8.53
CA ASN A 32 -35.21 -27.39 -8.37
C ASN A 32 -34.17 -27.62 -9.48
N ILE A 33 -34.35 -27.14 -10.72
CA ILE A 33 -33.26 -27.20 -11.73
C ILE A 33 -32.55 -25.84 -11.87
N GLY A 34 -33.25 -24.75 -11.53
CA GLY A 34 -32.72 -23.39 -11.56
C GLY A 34 -31.76 -23.07 -10.41
N ASP A 35 -31.89 -23.73 -9.26
CA ASP A 35 -31.11 -23.38 -8.05
C ASP A 35 -29.68 -23.91 -8.13
N GLU A 36 -29.50 -25.19 -8.51
CA GLU A 36 -28.18 -25.79 -8.72
C GLU A 36 -27.41 -25.10 -9.87
N THR A 37 -28.09 -24.74 -10.96
CA THR A 37 -27.45 -24.02 -12.08
C THR A 37 -26.99 -22.62 -11.64
N ASN A 38 -27.82 -21.91 -10.86
CA ASN A 38 -27.46 -20.60 -10.32
C ASN A 38 -26.32 -20.69 -9.30
N GLU A 39 -26.28 -21.74 -8.48
CA GLU A 39 -25.20 -22.00 -7.54
C GLU A 39 -23.87 -22.27 -8.26
N VAL A 40 -23.88 -23.11 -9.30
CA VAL A 40 -22.69 -23.37 -10.12
C VAL A 40 -22.20 -22.09 -10.81
N LEU A 41 -23.10 -21.30 -11.38
CA LEU A 41 -22.73 -20.01 -12.01
C LEU A 41 -22.14 -19.03 -10.99
N ALA A 42 -22.70 -18.95 -9.79
CA ALA A 42 -22.17 -18.11 -8.71
C ALA A 42 -20.78 -18.59 -8.25
N ALA A 43 -20.58 -19.90 -8.13
CA ALA A 43 -19.29 -20.50 -7.79
C ALA A 43 -18.24 -20.22 -8.88
N GLN A 44 -18.61 -20.38 -10.16
CA GLN A 44 -17.73 -20.05 -11.28
C GLN A 44 -17.36 -18.57 -11.29
N ALA A 45 -18.33 -17.67 -11.13
CA ALA A 45 -18.07 -16.23 -11.06
C ALA A 45 -17.14 -15.88 -9.88
N HIS A 46 -17.33 -16.52 -8.73
CA HIS A 46 -16.48 -16.34 -7.56
C HIS A 46 -15.03 -16.76 -7.85
N ILE A 47 -14.81 -17.95 -8.42
CA ILE A 47 -13.47 -18.44 -8.79
C ILE A 47 -12.82 -17.50 -9.81
N LEU A 48 -13.55 -17.13 -10.87
CA LEU A 48 -13.03 -16.27 -11.93
C LEU A 48 -12.66 -14.88 -11.41
N ASN A 49 -13.45 -14.30 -10.50
CA ASN A 49 -13.11 -13.04 -9.86
C ASN A 49 -11.78 -13.15 -9.10
N HIS A 50 -11.58 -14.21 -8.31
CA HIS A 50 -10.32 -14.40 -7.58
C HIS A 50 -9.12 -14.64 -8.50
N VAL A 51 -9.28 -15.47 -9.54
CA VAL A 51 -8.21 -15.75 -10.51
C VAL A 51 -7.82 -14.49 -11.29
N LEU A 52 -8.77 -13.59 -11.57
CA LEU A 52 -8.54 -12.38 -12.37
C LEU A 52 -8.32 -11.12 -11.54
N ASN A 53 -8.38 -11.19 -10.21
CA ASN A 53 -8.20 -10.00 -9.34
C ASN A 53 -6.84 -9.32 -9.54
N TYR A 54 -5.79 -10.06 -9.93
CA TYR A 54 -4.48 -9.48 -10.25
C TYR A 54 -4.54 -8.44 -11.38
N VAL A 55 -5.53 -8.53 -12.28
CA VAL A 55 -5.72 -7.58 -13.39
C VAL A 55 -5.95 -6.17 -12.85
N ILE A 56 -6.70 -6.01 -11.76
CA ILE A 56 -6.92 -4.70 -11.13
C ILE A 56 -5.59 -4.19 -10.55
N SER A 57 -4.86 -5.02 -9.81
CA SER A 57 -3.56 -4.66 -9.23
C SER A 57 -2.56 -4.24 -10.32
N MET A 58 -2.43 -5.01 -11.39
CA MET A 58 -1.54 -4.69 -12.51
C MET A 58 -2.00 -3.47 -13.31
N SER A 59 -3.31 -3.26 -13.44
CA SER A 59 -3.86 -2.04 -14.04
C SER A 59 -3.51 -0.80 -13.20
N LEU A 60 -3.55 -0.92 -11.87
CA LEU A 60 -3.18 0.14 -10.96
C LEU A 60 -1.68 0.46 -11.06
N LYS A 61 -0.82 -0.58 -11.04
CA LYS A 61 0.63 -0.43 -11.28
C LYS A 61 0.89 0.29 -12.60
N CYS A 62 0.23 -0.14 -13.67
CA CYS A 62 0.34 0.47 -14.99
C CYS A 62 -0.06 1.95 -14.97
N ALA A 63 -1.17 2.30 -14.34
CA ALA A 63 -1.62 3.70 -14.25
C ALA A 63 -0.63 4.60 -13.49
N ILE A 64 -0.01 4.08 -12.43
CA ILE A 64 1.06 4.79 -11.70
C ILE A 64 2.30 4.96 -12.58
N GLN A 65 2.74 3.90 -13.26
CA GLN A 65 3.91 3.92 -14.14
C GLN A 65 3.72 4.84 -15.35
N LEU A 66 2.49 4.97 -15.84
CA LEU A 66 2.11 5.90 -16.91
C LEU A 66 1.78 7.30 -16.40
N GLU A 67 1.87 7.54 -15.09
CA GLU A 67 1.61 8.83 -14.44
C GLU A 67 0.19 9.36 -14.66
N ILE A 68 -0.79 8.48 -14.89
CA ILE A 68 -2.19 8.86 -15.14
C ILE A 68 -2.75 9.73 -14.02
N PRO A 69 -2.57 9.39 -12.71
CA PRO A 69 -3.05 10.24 -11.63
C PRO A 69 -2.50 11.66 -11.70
N ASP A 70 -1.17 11.81 -11.88
CA ASP A 70 -0.50 13.11 -11.93
C ASP A 70 -0.87 13.93 -13.17
N ILE A 71 -1.03 13.28 -14.33
CA ILE A 71 -1.49 13.93 -15.58
C ILE A 71 -2.89 14.51 -15.40
N ILE A 72 -3.85 13.73 -14.87
CA ILE A 72 -5.22 14.20 -14.64
C ILE A 72 -5.22 15.31 -13.57
N TYR A 73 -4.44 15.15 -12.50
CA TYR A 73 -4.31 16.18 -11.46
C TYR A 73 -3.80 17.51 -12.02
N SER A 74 -2.72 17.45 -12.82
CA SER A 74 -2.08 18.63 -13.41
C SER A 74 -2.97 19.31 -14.45
N HIS A 75 -3.89 18.58 -15.09
CA HIS A 75 -4.89 19.15 -15.99
C HIS A 75 -5.89 20.05 -15.27
N GLY A 76 -6.12 19.83 -13.96
CA GLY A 76 -6.91 20.71 -13.08
C GLY A 76 -8.43 20.61 -13.24
N ARG A 77 -8.94 19.82 -14.18
CA ARG A 77 -10.36 19.57 -14.45
C ARG A 77 -10.60 18.17 -15.01
N ALA A 78 -11.85 17.82 -15.30
CA ALA A 78 -12.17 16.56 -15.98
C ALA A 78 -11.40 16.46 -17.31
N MET A 79 -10.70 15.36 -17.51
CA MET A 79 -9.82 15.16 -18.66
C MET A 79 -10.47 14.20 -19.67
N THR A 80 -10.66 14.63 -20.91
CA THR A 80 -11.21 13.77 -21.95
C THR A 80 -10.26 12.62 -22.27
N LEU A 81 -10.77 11.53 -22.85
CA LEU A 81 -9.92 10.44 -23.33
C LEU A 81 -8.91 10.94 -24.37
N SER A 82 -9.31 11.84 -25.28
CA SER A 82 -8.41 12.39 -26.29
C SER A 82 -7.27 13.19 -25.67
N ASP A 83 -7.57 14.05 -24.69
CA ASP A 83 -6.55 14.83 -23.98
C ASP A 83 -5.59 13.92 -23.20
N LEU A 84 -6.13 12.93 -22.48
CA LEU A 84 -5.33 11.96 -21.74
C LEU A 84 -4.40 11.19 -22.68
N LEU A 85 -4.92 10.71 -23.80
CA LEU A 85 -4.12 10.03 -24.83
C LEU A 85 -3.02 10.92 -25.37
N ASN A 86 -3.27 12.21 -25.57
CA ASN A 86 -2.26 13.16 -26.06
C ASN A 86 -1.14 13.37 -25.03
N ALA A 87 -1.49 13.51 -23.75
CA ALA A 87 -0.54 13.72 -22.65
C ALA A 87 0.29 12.47 -22.31
N LEU A 88 -0.22 11.27 -22.56
CA LEU A 88 0.45 10.02 -22.19
C LEU A 88 1.71 9.74 -23.05
N PRO A 89 2.82 9.29 -22.42
CA PRO A 89 4.07 8.91 -23.10
C PRO A 89 3.98 7.49 -23.71
N ILE A 90 2.94 7.24 -24.52
CA ILE A 90 2.63 5.91 -25.07
C ILE A 90 2.70 5.89 -26.60
N ASN A 91 2.84 4.69 -27.16
CA ASN A 91 2.63 4.48 -28.60
C ASN A 91 1.14 4.72 -28.94
N LYS A 92 0.87 5.80 -29.68
CA LYS A 92 -0.49 6.25 -30.01
C LYS A 92 -1.28 5.20 -30.81
N SER A 93 -0.61 4.29 -31.54
CA SER A 93 -1.28 3.22 -32.31
C SER A 93 -1.98 2.18 -31.42
N LYS A 94 -1.57 2.07 -30.15
CA LYS A 94 -2.22 1.22 -29.13
C LYS A 94 -3.13 2.02 -28.21
N GLY A 95 -3.27 3.33 -28.42
CA GLY A 95 -3.73 4.26 -27.39
C GLY A 95 -5.21 4.13 -27.08
N HIS A 96 -6.06 4.40 -28.08
CA HIS A 96 -7.47 4.71 -27.82
C HIS A 96 -8.21 3.60 -27.04
N ASP A 97 -8.28 2.39 -27.60
CA ASP A 97 -9.08 1.32 -27.01
C ASP A 97 -8.43 0.72 -25.77
N CYS A 98 -7.10 0.65 -25.71
CA CYS A 98 -6.40 0.09 -24.55
C CYS A 98 -6.50 1.01 -23.33
N ILE A 99 -6.27 2.32 -23.49
CA ILE A 99 -6.40 3.28 -22.39
C ILE A 99 -7.86 3.42 -21.96
N TYR A 100 -8.81 3.44 -22.90
CA TYR A 100 -10.23 3.42 -22.55
C TYR A 100 -10.60 2.22 -21.68
N ARG A 101 -10.12 1.02 -22.02
CA ARG A 101 -10.37 -0.20 -21.24
C ARG A 101 -9.66 -0.17 -19.88
N LEU A 102 -8.41 0.31 -19.83
CA LEU A 102 -7.65 0.47 -18.59
C LEU A 102 -8.40 1.41 -17.63
N MET A 103 -8.80 2.59 -18.11
CA MET A 103 -9.56 3.54 -17.31
C MET A 103 -10.89 2.95 -16.84
N ARG A 104 -11.60 2.20 -17.70
CA ARG A 104 -12.85 1.55 -17.30
C ARG A 104 -12.67 0.54 -16.16
N ILE A 105 -11.58 -0.23 -16.17
CA ILE A 105 -11.24 -1.15 -15.05
C ILE A 105 -11.01 -0.34 -13.77
N LEU A 106 -10.22 0.73 -13.86
CA LEU A 106 -9.83 1.52 -12.69
C LEU A 106 -10.98 2.39 -12.15
N ILE A 107 -11.93 2.79 -13.00
CA ILE A 107 -13.18 3.44 -12.57
C ILE A 107 -14.06 2.44 -11.82
N HIS A 108 -14.21 1.22 -12.36
CA HIS A 108 -14.97 0.17 -11.68
C HIS A 108 -14.34 -0.28 -10.36
N ALA A 109 -13.02 -0.13 -10.22
CA ALA A 109 -12.28 -0.35 -8.98
C ALA A 109 -12.20 0.90 -8.08
N ASP A 110 -13.02 1.92 -8.33
CA ASP A 110 -13.13 3.16 -7.54
C ASP A 110 -11.84 3.99 -7.43
N PHE A 111 -10.89 3.85 -8.36
CA PHE A 111 -9.70 4.71 -8.44
C PHE A 111 -9.96 6.00 -9.21
N PHE A 112 -10.85 6.00 -10.20
CA PHE A 112 -11.18 7.19 -10.97
C PHE A 112 -12.70 7.33 -11.10
N ILE A 113 -13.14 8.53 -11.47
CA ILE A 113 -14.57 8.84 -11.66
C ILE A 113 -14.77 9.21 -13.13
N GLN A 114 -15.78 8.62 -13.77
CA GLN A 114 -16.28 9.09 -15.06
C GLN A 114 -17.24 10.27 -14.81
N GLY A 115 -16.78 11.49 -15.04
CA GLY A 115 -17.64 12.67 -15.10
C GLY A 115 -18.28 12.85 -16.48
N GLU A 116 -19.17 13.81 -16.60
CA GLU A 116 -19.82 14.19 -17.88
C GLU A 116 -18.81 14.67 -18.92
N GLU A 117 -17.79 15.42 -18.48
CA GLU A 117 -16.77 16.03 -19.34
C GLU A 117 -15.50 15.18 -19.49
N GLY A 118 -15.34 14.10 -18.72
CA GLY A 118 -14.14 13.26 -18.78
C GLY A 118 -13.78 12.56 -17.47
N TYR A 119 -12.54 12.11 -17.37
CA TYR A 119 -11.99 11.41 -16.20
C TYR A 119 -11.59 12.38 -15.09
N LEU A 120 -11.92 12.01 -13.86
CA LEU A 120 -11.56 12.73 -12.63
C LEU A 120 -10.87 11.77 -11.65
N LEU A 121 -10.06 12.33 -10.75
CA LEU A 121 -9.52 11.57 -9.63
C LEU A 121 -10.60 11.28 -8.58
N ALA A 122 -10.67 10.04 -8.13
CA ALA A 122 -11.34 9.69 -6.88
C ALA A 122 -10.45 10.02 -5.67
N PRO A 123 -11.00 10.07 -4.44
CA PRO A 123 -10.18 10.24 -3.22
C PRO A 123 -9.04 9.20 -3.10
N THR A 124 -9.25 7.98 -3.60
CA THR A 124 -8.27 6.88 -3.61
C THR A 124 -7.09 7.17 -4.54
N SER A 125 -7.31 7.63 -5.77
CA SER A 125 -6.20 7.95 -6.70
C SER A 125 -5.46 9.23 -6.35
N ARG A 126 -6.04 10.12 -5.53
CA ARG A 126 -5.28 11.25 -4.95
C ARG A 126 -4.13 10.77 -4.06
N LEU A 127 -4.31 9.65 -3.36
CA LEU A 127 -3.25 9.00 -2.59
C LEU A 127 -2.21 8.27 -3.48
N LEU A 128 -2.27 8.42 -4.80
CA LEU A 128 -1.28 7.87 -5.73
C LEU A 128 -0.46 8.94 -6.43
N LEU A 129 -0.71 10.23 -6.14
CA LEU A 129 0.06 11.34 -6.71
C LEU A 129 1.48 11.32 -6.17
N LYS A 130 2.47 11.67 -7.00
CA LYS A 130 3.89 11.65 -6.61
C LYS A 130 4.21 12.63 -5.48
N ASN A 131 3.60 13.81 -5.53
CA ASN A 131 3.83 14.89 -4.57
C ASN A 131 2.81 14.90 -3.41
N GLU A 132 1.96 13.88 -3.31
CA GLU A 132 1.07 13.73 -2.16
C GLU A 132 1.88 13.23 -0.96
N SER A 133 1.79 13.97 0.14
CA SER A 133 2.43 13.63 1.41
C SER A 133 2.05 12.22 1.89
N LEU A 134 0.81 11.80 1.63
CA LEU A 134 0.28 10.49 2.00
C LEU A 134 0.26 9.48 0.84
N SER A 135 1.15 9.67 -0.15
CA SER A 135 1.17 8.82 -1.34
C SER A 135 1.51 7.37 -0.99
N LEU A 136 0.66 6.44 -1.44
CA LEU A 136 0.85 5.00 -1.39
C LEU A 136 1.44 4.45 -2.69
N ALA A 137 1.74 5.31 -3.67
CA ALA A 137 2.31 4.87 -4.93
C ALA A 137 3.61 4.04 -4.77
N PRO A 138 4.58 4.41 -3.90
CA PRO A 138 5.77 3.58 -3.68
C PRO A 138 5.44 2.18 -3.14
N PHE A 139 4.48 2.09 -2.22
CA PHE A 139 4.04 0.80 -1.67
C PHE A 139 3.40 -0.09 -2.73
N VAL A 140 2.52 0.48 -3.57
CA VAL A 140 1.92 -0.25 -4.69
C VAL A 140 2.98 -0.70 -5.69
N GLN A 141 3.96 0.13 -6.01
CA GLN A 141 5.05 -0.24 -6.93
C GLN A 141 5.90 -1.38 -6.36
N ALA A 142 6.26 -1.33 -5.08
CA ALA A 142 7.05 -2.36 -4.43
C ALA A 142 6.31 -3.70 -4.36
N GLN A 143 5.09 -3.72 -3.81
CA GLN A 143 4.33 -4.96 -3.63
C GLN A 143 3.97 -5.65 -4.95
N LEU A 144 3.93 -4.89 -6.04
CA LEU A 144 3.65 -5.41 -7.37
C LEU A 144 4.91 -5.52 -8.24
N ASP A 145 6.10 -5.28 -7.70
CA ASP A 145 7.38 -5.56 -8.37
C ASP A 145 7.58 -7.08 -8.45
N PRO A 146 8.15 -7.62 -9.56
CA PRO A 146 8.41 -9.05 -9.68
C PRO A 146 9.17 -9.62 -8.47
N ILE A 147 10.11 -8.87 -7.87
CA ILE A 147 10.86 -9.36 -6.72
C ILE A 147 9.97 -9.79 -5.53
N LEU A 148 8.84 -9.09 -5.28
CA LEU A 148 7.88 -9.41 -4.23
C LEU A 148 6.67 -10.22 -4.72
N MET A 149 6.44 -10.26 -6.03
CA MET A 149 5.36 -11.06 -6.65
C MET A 149 5.77 -12.52 -6.91
N ASP A 150 7.01 -12.76 -7.34
CA ASP A 150 7.51 -14.10 -7.68
C ASP A 150 7.41 -15.10 -6.52
N PRO A 151 7.65 -14.73 -5.24
CA PRO A 151 7.47 -15.63 -4.09
C PRO A 151 6.07 -16.25 -3.95
N TRP A 152 5.03 -15.58 -4.44
CA TRP A 152 3.67 -16.12 -4.41
C TRP A 152 3.49 -17.33 -5.34
N HIS A 153 4.34 -17.46 -6.37
CA HIS A 153 4.37 -18.62 -7.25
C HIS A 153 5.07 -19.83 -6.61
N SER A 154 5.92 -19.60 -5.61
CA SER A 154 6.68 -20.66 -4.91
C SER A 154 6.02 -21.14 -3.62
N LEU A 155 4.81 -20.67 -3.26
CA LEU A 155 4.15 -21.06 -2.01
C LEU A 155 4.02 -22.58 -1.81
N SER A 156 3.59 -23.30 -2.86
CA SER A 156 3.44 -24.76 -2.78
C SER A 156 4.78 -25.47 -2.57
N GLU A 157 5.85 -24.96 -3.19
CA GLU A 157 7.20 -25.51 -3.03
C GLU A 157 7.74 -25.23 -1.63
N TRP A 158 7.58 -24.00 -1.14
CA TRP A 158 7.97 -23.58 0.21
C TRP A 158 7.36 -24.47 1.30
N PHE A 159 6.05 -24.80 1.21
CA PHE A 159 5.41 -25.71 2.17
C PHE A 159 6.01 -27.13 2.21
N THR A 160 6.79 -27.51 1.20
CA THR A 160 7.39 -28.84 1.07
C THR A 160 8.90 -28.86 1.31
N ASN A 161 9.53 -27.70 1.49
CA ASN A 161 10.96 -27.58 1.69
C ASN A 161 11.31 -27.04 3.09
N GLY A 162 12.60 -26.78 3.34
CA GLY A 162 13.11 -26.35 4.64
C GLY A 162 13.43 -24.85 4.74
N ASP A 163 13.06 -24.04 3.75
CA ASP A 163 13.41 -22.63 3.73
C ASP A 163 12.54 -21.81 4.69
N SER A 164 13.09 -20.73 5.22
CA SER A 164 12.40 -19.90 6.22
C SER A 164 11.19 -19.15 5.69
N THR A 165 11.17 -18.78 4.40
CA THR A 165 10.12 -17.98 3.78
C THR A 165 9.95 -18.34 2.30
N PRO A 166 8.77 -18.06 1.69
CA PRO A 166 8.59 -18.19 0.24
C PRO A 166 9.59 -17.34 -0.55
N PHE A 167 9.99 -16.18 -0.01
CA PHE A 167 11.00 -15.33 -0.63
C PHE A 167 12.36 -16.04 -0.69
N ALA A 168 12.76 -16.72 0.39
CA ALA A 168 13.99 -17.51 0.42
C ALA A 168 13.94 -18.70 -0.55
N THR A 169 12.79 -19.35 -0.69
CA THR A 169 12.61 -20.42 -1.70
C THR A 169 12.79 -19.90 -3.13
N THR A 170 12.24 -18.74 -3.46
CA THR A 170 12.35 -18.17 -4.80
C THR A 170 13.72 -17.58 -5.11
N HIS A 171 14.31 -16.88 -4.13
CA HIS A 171 15.50 -16.03 -4.36
C HIS A 171 16.77 -16.52 -3.66
N GLY A 172 16.69 -17.65 -2.96
CA GLY A 172 17.81 -18.34 -2.31
C GLY A 172 18.30 -17.72 -0.99
N LYS A 173 17.70 -16.63 -0.52
CA LYS A 173 18.04 -15.98 0.77
C LYS A 173 16.89 -15.12 1.31
N PRO A 174 16.85 -14.80 2.61
CA PRO A 174 15.83 -13.93 3.20
C PRO A 174 15.77 -12.52 2.58
N LEU A 175 14.59 -11.89 2.61
CA LEU A 175 14.33 -10.58 1.98
C LEU A 175 15.33 -9.50 2.40
N PHE A 176 15.56 -9.32 3.70
CA PHE A 176 16.42 -8.26 4.22
C PHE A 176 17.91 -8.49 3.92
N GLU A 177 18.34 -9.76 3.85
CA GLU A 177 19.69 -10.11 3.40
C GLU A 177 19.83 -9.82 1.90
N TYR A 178 18.82 -10.17 1.10
CA TYR A 178 18.78 -9.84 -0.33
C TYR A 178 18.82 -8.35 -0.59
N ALA A 179 18.05 -7.56 0.17
CA ALA A 179 18.07 -6.11 0.07
C ALA A 179 19.46 -5.53 0.38
N GLY A 180 20.21 -6.12 1.32
CA GLY A 180 21.59 -5.74 1.59
C GLY A 180 22.53 -5.91 0.40
N ASP A 181 22.26 -6.88 -0.48
CA ASP A 181 23.08 -7.18 -1.66
C ASP A 181 22.63 -6.43 -2.93
N ASP A 182 21.35 -6.07 -3.06
CA ASP A 182 20.80 -5.35 -4.22
C ASP A 182 20.30 -3.94 -3.83
N PRO A 183 21.06 -2.87 -4.17
CA PRO A 183 20.67 -1.49 -3.89
C PRO A 183 19.33 -1.07 -4.50
N ARG A 184 18.89 -1.70 -5.61
CA ARG A 184 17.57 -1.43 -6.20
C ARG A 184 16.46 -1.94 -5.29
N VAL A 185 16.58 -3.17 -4.79
CA VAL A 185 15.60 -3.76 -3.87
C VAL A 185 15.59 -3.01 -2.54
N ASN A 186 16.78 -2.66 -2.01
CA ASN A 186 16.88 -1.84 -0.79
C ASN A 186 16.10 -0.52 -0.93
N ARG A 187 16.33 0.23 -2.02
CA ARG A 187 15.61 1.49 -2.28
C ARG A 187 14.11 1.27 -2.40
N LEU A 188 13.68 0.25 -3.15
CA LEU A 188 12.27 -0.07 -3.35
C LEU A 188 11.56 -0.35 -2.02
N LEU A 189 12.16 -1.16 -1.14
CA LEU A 189 11.60 -1.47 0.17
C LEU A 189 11.57 -0.23 1.08
N ASN A 190 12.66 0.53 1.12
CA ASN A 190 12.77 1.73 1.96
C ASN A 190 11.74 2.81 1.55
N GLU A 191 11.53 3.02 0.26
CA GLU A 191 10.50 3.93 -0.25
C GLU A 191 9.08 3.44 0.09
N ALA A 192 8.83 2.14 -0.03
CA ALA A 192 7.55 1.54 0.33
C ALA A 192 7.25 1.67 1.83
N MET A 193 8.20 1.34 2.70
CA MET A 193 8.05 1.41 4.17
C MET A 193 7.96 2.86 4.69
N GLY A 194 8.46 3.83 3.91
CA GLY A 194 8.32 5.26 4.20
C GLY A 194 6.99 5.88 3.78
N SER A 195 6.20 5.19 2.93
CA SER A 195 5.02 5.77 2.27
C SER A 195 3.83 6.03 3.20
N ASP A 196 3.61 5.17 4.19
CA ASP A 196 2.52 5.25 5.17
C ASP A 196 2.89 6.04 6.45
N ALA A 197 4.20 6.19 6.68
CA ALA A 197 4.77 6.76 7.90
C ALA A 197 4.25 8.16 8.21
N ARG A 198 3.98 8.98 7.19
CA ARG A 198 3.46 10.34 7.37
C ARG A 198 1.99 10.38 7.81
N LEU A 199 1.15 9.46 7.33
CA LEU A 199 -0.23 9.36 7.82
C LEU A 199 -0.22 8.93 9.28
N ILE A 200 0.50 7.84 9.58
CA ILE A 200 0.57 7.26 10.93
C ILE A 200 1.10 8.31 11.91
N ILE A 201 2.16 9.04 11.56
CA ILE A 201 2.69 10.05 12.47
C ILE A 201 1.77 11.25 12.64
N SER A 202 1.05 11.68 11.60
CA SER A 202 0.09 12.78 11.73
C SER A 202 -1.01 12.45 12.74
N VAL A 203 -1.47 11.19 12.75
CA VAL A 203 -2.46 10.68 13.70
C VAL A 203 -1.83 10.53 15.09
N LEU A 204 -0.61 9.99 15.18
CA LEU A 204 0.11 9.75 16.42
C LEU A 204 0.43 11.07 17.16
N ILE A 205 0.91 12.09 16.44
CA ILE A 205 1.18 13.42 17.00
C ILE A 205 -0.12 14.14 17.36
N LYS A 206 -1.20 13.96 16.60
CA LYS A 206 -2.46 14.66 16.90
C LYS A 206 -3.18 14.06 18.11
N ASN A 207 -3.22 12.74 18.22
CA ASN A 207 -4.07 12.02 19.17
C ASN A 207 -3.30 11.28 20.27
N GLY A 208 -1.98 11.12 20.13
CA GLY A 208 -1.14 10.27 20.98
C GLY A 208 0.03 11.00 21.65
N LYS A 209 0.00 12.33 21.77
CA LYS A 209 1.11 13.10 22.37
C LYS A 209 1.52 12.61 23.75
N GLY A 210 0.55 12.20 24.56
CA GLY A 210 0.78 11.68 25.91
C GLY A 210 1.73 10.49 25.97
N VAL A 211 1.87 9.72 24.88
CA VAL A 211 2.84 8.60 24.80
C VAL A 211 4.29 9.09 24.84
N PHE A 212 4.53 10.34 24.44
CA PHE A 212 5.86 10.95 24.38
C PHE A 212 6.17 11.87 25.56
N GLU A 213 5.17 12.20 26.38
CA GLU A 213 5.34 13.12 27.50
C GLU A 213 6.31 12.55 28.55
N GLY A 214 7.31 13.34 28.93
CA GLY A 214 8.33 12.96 29.92
C GLY A 214 9.44 12.02 29.41
N LEU A 215 9.36 11.54 28.16
CA LEU A 215 10.44 10.78 27.55
C LEU A 215 11.65 11.68 27.27
N LYS A 216 12.86 11.21 27.60
CA LYS A 216 14.11 11.91 27.25
C LYS A 216 14.79 11.31 26.02
N SER A 217 14.52 10.04 25.72
CA SER A 217 15.02 9.39 24.51
C SER A 217 14.09 8.30 23.99
N LEU A 218 14.05 8.15 22.67
CA LEU A 218 13.29 7.13 21.95
C LEU A 218 14.17 6.52 20.85
N VAL A 219 14.14 5.20 20.74
CA VAL A 219 14.74 4.47 19.62
C VAL A 219 13.65 3.88 18.73
N ASP A 220 13.70 4.18 17.45
CA ASP A 220 12.85 3.63 16.39
C ASP A 220 13.59 2.43 15.77
N VAL A 221 13.24 1.23 16.22
CA VAL A 221 13.89 -0.03 15.82
C VAL A 221 13.25 -0.52 14.53
N GLY A 222 14.07 -0.82 13.52
CA GLY A 222 13.61 -1.01 12.16
C GLY A 222 13.01 0.27 11.55
N GLY A 223 13.52 1.44 12.00
CA GLY A 223 12.98 2.76 11.62
C GLY A 223 13.25 3.18 10.17
N GLY A 224 13.91 2.33 9.38
CA GLY A 224 14.24 2.54 7.98
C GLY A 224 15.09 3.79 7.76
N THR A 225 14.68 4.61 6.79
CA THR A 225 15.33 5.90 6.49
C THR A 225 14.98 7.02 7.48
N GLY A 226 14.28 6.68 8.57
CA GLY A 226 13.99 7.56 9.69
C GLY A 226 12.78 8.47 9.50
N THR A 227 11.85 8.15 8.60
CA THR A 227 10.67 9.00 8.32
C THR A 227 9.85 9.27 9.58
N VAL A 228 9.61 8.24 10.39
CA VAL A 228 8.82 8.33 11.63
C VAL A 228 9.62 9.08 12.71
N ALA A 229 10.84 8.64 13.00
CA ALA A 229 11.72 9.30 13.96
C ALA A 229 11.95 10.79 13.66
N LYS A 230 12.17 11.18 12.38
CA LYS A 230 12.29 12.60 11.96
C LYS A 230 11.06 13.41 12.34
N ALA A 231 9.87 12.88 12.08
CA ALA A 231 8.63 13.58 12.37
C ALA A 231 8.38 13.70 13.89
N ILE A 232 8.72 12.68 14.68
CA ILE A 232 8.69 12.75 16.15
C ILE A 232 9.68 13.80 16.67
N SER A 233 10.92 13.75 16.18
CA SER A 233 12.02 14.66 16.53
C SER A 233 11.65 16.12 16.27
N ASN A 234 10.94 16.40 15.18
CA ASN A 234 10.45 17.75 14.85
C ASN A 234 9.27 18.19 15.74
N ALA A 235 8.40 17.27 16.13
CA ALA A 235 7.25 17.57 16.99
C ALA A 235 7.64 17.72 18.48
N PHE A 236 8.73 17.08 18.90
CA PHE A 236 9.23 17.09 20.28
C PHE A 236 10.74 17.43 20.30
N PRO A 237 11.13 18.72 20.19
CA PRO A 237 12.52 19.12 20.04
C PRO A 237 13.45 18.70 21.20
N GLU A 238 12.89 18.49 22.40
CA GLU A 238 13.63 18.06 23.58
C GLU A 238 13.85 16.54 23.65
N LEU A 239 13.09 15.76 22.87
CA LEU A 239 13.19 14.30 22.82
C LEU A 239 14.34 13.89 21.89
N LYS A 240 15.32 13.16 22.43
CA LYS A 240 16.40 12.56 21.62
C LYS A 240 15.86 11.32 20.90
N CYS A 241 15.83 11.36 19.58
CA CYS A 241 15.41 10.26 18.74
C CYS A 241 16.64 9.56 18.12
N SER A 242 16.59 8.23 18.07
CA SER A 242 17.56 7.43 17.31
C SER A 242 16.82 6.49 16.37
N VAL A 243 17.24 6.43 15.12
CA VAL A 243 16.83 5.37 14.19
C VAL A 243 17.83 4.24 14.33
N PHE A 244 17.33 3.03 14.57
CA PHE A 244 18.15 1.84 14.66
C PHE A 244 17.73 0.83 13.60
N ASP A 245 18.63 0.53 12.66
CA ASP A 245 18.35 -0.35 11.52
C ASP A 245 19.62 -1.05 11.03
N LEU A 246 19.48 -1.92 10.03
CA LEU A 246 20.61 -2.59 9.39
C LEU A 246 21.57 -1.57 8.76
N PRO A 247 22.90 -1.81 8.79
CA PRO A 247 23.88 -0.85 8.29
C PRO A 247 23.63 -0.35 6.86
N HIS A 248 23.19 -1.23 5.95
CA HIS A 248 22.93 -0.90 4.55
C HIS A 248 21.66 -0.04 4.34
N VAL A 249 20.76 0.02 5.33
CA VAL A 249 19.53 0.84 5.27
C VAL A 249 19.83 2.29 5.62
N ILE A 250 20.70 2.50 6.60
CA ILE A 250 21.05 3.84 7.12
C ILE A 250 22.34 4.42 6.54
N GLU A 251 22.98 3.71 5.61
CA GLU A 251 24.22 4.15 4.97
C GLU A 251 24.04 5.52 4.30
N GLY A 252 24.95 6.45 4.58
CA GLY A 252 24.92 7.81 4.03
C GLY A 252 23.84 8.73 4.63
N LEU A 253 23.05 8.26 5.62
CA LEU A 253 22.09 9.11 6.33
C LEU A 253 22.76 9.87 7.47
N GLU A 254 22.64 11.19 7.42
CA GLU A 254 23.12 12.06 8.49
C GLU A 254 21.97 12.46 9.44
N GLY A 255 22.30 12.48 10.72
CA GLY A 255 21.40 12.93 11.78
C GLY A 255 21.22 14.45 11.80
N GLY A 256 20.50 14.92 12.81
CA GLY A 256 20.31 16.34 13.12
C GLY A 256 20.39 16.59 14.62
N ASN A 257 20.10 17.81 15.07
CA ASN A 257 20.30 18.24 16.47
C ASN A 257 19.78 17.25 17.54
N ASN A 258 18.62 16.62 17.32
CA ASN A 258 18.01 15.65 18.23
C ASN A 258 17.71 14.28 17.58
N LEU A 259 18.26 14.00 16.39
CA LEU A 259 18.09 12.75 15.66
C LEU A 259 19.44 12.12 15.33
N SER A 260 19.61 10.84 15.64
CA SER A 260 20.80 10.06 15.27
C SER A 260 20.43 8.78 14.52
N TYR A 261 21.40 8.22 13.79
CA TYR A 261 21.28 6.93 13.11
C TYR A 261 22.29 5.96 13.70
N ILE A 262 21.85 4.73 13.99
CA ILE A 262 22.67 3.69 14.61
C ILE A 262 22.48 2.41 13.81
N GLY A 263 23.57 1.91 13.23
CA GLY A 263 23.57 0.67 12.45
C GLY A 263 23.76 -0.54 13.36
N GLY A 264 22.95 -1.57 13.18
CA GLY A 264 23.11 -2.81 13.93
C GLY A 264 22.06 -3.86 13.63
N ASP A 265 21.99 -4.84 14.52
CA ASP A 265 21.09 -5.98 14.42
C ASP A 265 20.28 -6.07 15.72
N MET A 266 18.96 -5.89 15.62
CA MET A 266 18.05 -5.89 16.77
C MET A 266 17.97 -7.22 17.49
N PHE A 267 18.32 -8.33 16.83
CA PHE A 267 18.37 -9.64 17.47
C PHE A 267 19.62 -9.82 18.32
N LYS A 268 20.64 -8.97 18.16
CA LYS A 268 21.87 -8.97 18.98
C LYS A 268 21.79 -7.96 20.10
N SER A 269 21.44 -6.72 19.78
CA SER A 269 21.34 -5.64 20.77
C SER A 269 20.51 -4.49 20.23
N ILE A 270 19.71 -3.87 21.11
CA ILE A 270 19.00 -2.63 20.83
C ILE A 270 19.64 -1.51 21.68
N PRO A 271 19.91 -0.31 21.11
CA PRO A 271 20.42 0.82 21.87
C PRO A 271 19.51 1.20 23.04
N PHE A 272 20.10 1.59 24.16
CA PHE A 272 19.33 2.04 25.32
C PHE A 272 18.55 3.33 25.01
N ALA A 273 17.26 3.33 25.33
CA ALA A 273 16.39 4.50 25.29
C ALA A 273 15.29 4.39 26.36
N HIS A 274 14.60 5.50 26.65
CA HIS A 274 13.46 5.47 27.58
C HIS A 274 12.23 4.79 26.96
N ALA A 275 12.13 4.79 25.63
CA ALA A 275 11.09 4.10 24.89
C ALA A 275 11.63 3.48 23.60
N ILE A 276 10.99 2.39 23.18
CA ILE A 276 11.26 1.70 21.92
C ILE A 276 10.00 1.80 21.05
N LEU A 277 10.16 2.22 19.80
CA LEU A 277 9.14 2.19 18.78
C LEU A 277 9.42 1.04 17.80
N LEU A 278 8.38 0.26 17.51
CA LEU A 278 8.41 -0.88 16.58
C LEU A 278 7.25 -0.72 15.59
N LYS A 279 7.38 0.20 14.63
CA LYS A 279 6.40 0.34 13.55
C LYS A 279 6.65 -0.76 12.52
N TRP A 280 5.66 -1.60 12.28
CA TRP A 280 5.70 -2.59 11.19
C TRP A 280 6.85 -3.59 11.31
N ILE A 281 7.30 -3.91 12.53
CA ILE A 281 8.39 -4.87 12.75
C ILE A 281 7.88 -6.24 13.21
N LEU A 282 6.98 -6.27 14.21
CA LEU A 282 6.58 -7.52 14.86
C LEU A 282 5.71 -8.46 14.00
N HIS A 283 5.37 -8.05 12.77
CA HIS A 283 4.58 -8.87 11.86
C HIS A 283 5.41 -9.56 10.78
N ASP A 284 6.70 -9.21 10.70
CA ASP A 284 7.71 -9.89 9.88
C ASP A 284 8.14 -11.21 10.55
#